data_AF-A0A919Z3G7-F1
#
_entry.id   AF-A0A919Z3G7-F1
#
_cell.length_a   1.000
_cell.length_b   1.000
_cell.length_c   1.000
_cell.angle_alpha   90.00
_cell.angle_beta   90.00
_cell.angle_gamma   90.00
#
_symmetry.space_group_name_H-M   'P 1'
#
loop_
_entity.id
_entity.type
_entity.pdbx_description
1 polymer ?
#
loop_
_entity_poly.entity_id
_entity_poly.type
_entity_poly.pdbx_seq_one_letter_code
_entity_poly.pdbx_strand_id
1 'polypeptide(L)'
;MLSWGKGDEVYVTDNGVKKLRPEYLDVSDVRKKTGLATNTAYAWFDYDAHLVPATEEQRQAYELARQHDSAFRVGPQYVESELNRVSLLQTAINKHREEQITRFILGDRDLSEWDQYVQEAINLGLDELMDITREAYKRVN
;
A
#
# COMPACT_ATOMS: atom_id res chain seq x y z
N MET A 1 15.78 -14.95 7.13
CA MET A 1 15.17 -13.61 7.02
C MET A 1 14.53 -13.28 8.34
N LEU A 2 14.85 -12.13 8.92
CA LEU A 2 14.64 -11.79 10.33
C LEU A 2 13.34 -11.01 10.53
N SER A 3 12.23 -11.74 10.50
CA SER A 3 10.88 -11.20 10.71
C SER A 3 10.58 -10.70 12.13
N TRP A 4 11.45 -11.01 13.09
CA TRP A 4 11.33 -10.62 14.49
C TRP A 4 12.44 -9.63 14.92
N GLY A 5 13.17 -9.03 13.97
CA GLY A 5 14.48 -8.47 14.29
C GLY A 5 15.51 -9.59 14.53
N LYS A 6 16.69 -9.23 15.03
CA LYS A 6 17.81 -10.18 15.20
C LYS A 6 17.40 -11.35 16.09
N GLY A 7 17.74 -12.57 15.65
CA GLY A 7 17.17 -13.84 16.15
C GLY A 7 17.28 -14.09 17.64
N ASP A 8 18.18 -13.37 18.30
CA ASP A 8 18.53 -13.56 19.69
C ASP A 8 17.95 -12.47 20.59
N GLU A 9 17.24 -11.48 20.06
CA GLU A 9 16.79 -10.29 20.81
C GLU A 9 15.29 -10.28 21.11
N VAL A 10 14.46 -10.93 20.29
CA VAL A 10 12.99 -10.81 20.41
C VAL A 10 12.28 -12.15 20.65
N TYR A 11 12.86 -13.25 20.17
CA TYR A 11 12.26 -14.58 20.27
C TYR A 11 13.28 -15.62 20.71
N VAL A 12 12.77 -16.77 21.15
CA VAL A 12 13.51 -18.00 21.42
C VAL A 12 12.84 -19.12 20.64
N THR A 13 13.65 -20.01 20.07
CA THR A 13 13.15 -21.19 19.36
C THR A 13 13.19 -22.38 20.32
N ASP A 14 12.01 -22.89 20.66
CA ASP A 14 11.84 -24.06 21.53
C ASP A 14 11.10 -25.14 20.72
N ASN A 15 11.77 -26.26 20.46
CA ASN A 15 11.25 -27.38 19.65
C ASN A 15 10.75 -26.97 18.24
N GLY A 16 11.45 -26.05 17.57
CA GLY A 16 11.10 -25.59 16.22
C GLY A 16 9.95 -24.58 16.16
N VAL A 17 9.32 -24.28 17.29
CA VAL A 17 8.28 -23.24 17.41
C VAL A 17 8.92 -21.97 17.97
N LYS A 18 8.79 -20.85 17.25
CA LYS A 18 9.24 -19.54 17.73
C LYS A 18 8.29 -19.10 18.84
N LYS A 19 8.84 -18.77 20.02
CA LYS A 19 8.11 -18.16 21.14
C LYS A 19 8.70 -16.81 21.45
N LEU A 20 7.85 -15.85 21.82
CA LEU A 20 8.31 -14.55 22.32
C LEU A 20 9.13 -14.72 23.59
N ARG A 21 10.19 -13.91 23.74
CA ARG A 21 10.93 -13.85 25.00
C ARG A 21 10.00 -13.36 26.12
N PRO A 22 10.18 -13.82 27.37
CA PRO A 22 9.31 -13.47 28.50
C PRO A 22 9.22 -11.95 28.78
N GLU A 23 10.20 -11.17 28.30
CA GLU A 23 10.27 -9.71 28.41
C GLU A 23 9.26 -8.97 27.51
N TYR A 24 8.61 -9.67 26.57
CA TYR A 24 7.55 -9.16 25.72
C TYR A 24 6.23 -9.85 26.07
N LEU A 25 5.26 -9.08 26.53
CA LEU A 25 3.93 -9.58 26.92
C LEU A 25 3.12 -10.05 25.72
N ASP A 26 3.15 -9.27 24.66
CA ASP A 26 2.43 -9.51 23.43
C ASP A 26 3.13 -8.81 22.26
N VAL A 27 2.57 -8.99 21.07
CA VAL A 27 3.03 -8.35 19.83
C VAL A 27 2.97 -6.82 19.90
N SER A 28 2.04 -6.24 20.67
CA SER A 28 1.95 -4.79 20.86
C SER A 28 3.12 -4.27 21.68
N ASP A 29 3.57 -5.02 22.67
CA ASP A 29 4.73 -4.72 23.49
C ASP A 29 6.04 -4.81 22.68
N VAL A 30 6.14 -5.79 21.77
CA VAL A 30 7.23 -5.85 20.78
C VAL A 30 7.26 -4.60 19.91
N ARG A 31 6.11 -4.18 19.36
CA ARG A 31 6.01 -2.97 18.51
C ARG A 31 6.45 -1.71 19.28
N LYS A 32 5.99 -1.56 20.52
CA LYS A 32 6.33 -0.41 21.38
C LYS A 32 7.82 -0.35 21.72
N LYS A 33 8.44 -1.50 22.03
CA LYS A 33 9.84 -1.56 22.50
C LYS A 33 10.86 -1.60 21.36
N THR A 34 10.51 -2.18 20.22
CA THR A 34 11.45 -2.39 19.09
C THR A 34 11.22 -1.46 17.91
N GLY A 35 10.06 -0.81 17.82
CA GLY A 35 9.66 -0.01 16.65
C GLY A 35 9.31 -0.84 15.41
N LEU A 36 9.46 -2.17 15.44
CA LEU A 36 9.06 -3.06 14.33
C LEU A 36 7.55 -2.93 14.05
N ALA A 37 7.17 -2.87 12.77
CA ALA A 37 5.79 -2.68 12.33
C ALA A 37 5.10 -1.38 12.83
N THR A 38 5.88 -0.33 13.10
CA THR A 38 5.35 1.05 13.27
C THR A 38 5.44 1.83 11.96
N ASN A 39 4.56 2.83 11.78
CA ASN A 39 4.44 3.59 10.53
C ASN A 39 5.81 4.08 10.03
N THR A 40 6.14 3.73 8.79
CA THR A 40 7.41 3.91 8.03
C THR A 40 8.42 2.76 8.03
N ALA A 41 8.29 1.73 8.89
CA ALA A 41 9.17 0.55 8.85
C ALA A 41 8.49 -0.66 8.17
N TYR A 42 8.42 -0.63 6.84
CA TYR A 42 7.95 -1.77 6.04
C TYR A 42 9.10 -2.78 5.85
N ALA A 43 9.14 -3.81 6.68
CA ALA A 43 9.99 -4.98 6.45
C ALA A 43 9.17 -6.12 5.83
N TRP A 44 9.84 -7.03 5.10
CA TRP A 44 9.27 -8.34 4.80
C TRP A 44 8.91 -9.04 6.11
N PHE A 45 7.62 -9.24 6.31
CA PHE A 45 7.03 -9.63 7.58
C PHE A 45 6.52 -11.07 7.48
N ASP A 46 7.05 -11.94 8.32
CA ASP A 46 6.61 -13.33 8.45
C ASP A 46 5.28 -13.32 9.20
N TYR A 47 4.18 -13.50 8.48
CA TYR A 47 2.85 -13.43 9.08
C TYR A 47 2.58 -14.56 10.08
N ASP A 48 3.24 -15.71 9.91
CA ASP A 48 3.10 -16.86 10.81
C ASP A 48 3.61 -16.53 12.22
N ALA A 49 4.56 -15.60 12.33
CA ALA A 49 5.05 -15.06 13.60
C ALA A 49 3.94 -14.38 14.42
N HIS A 50 3.01 -13.69 13.76
CA HIS A 50 1.91 -12.97 14.40
C HIS A 50 0.78 -13.87 14.89
N LEU A 51 0.73 -15.09 14.36
CA LEU A 51 -0.28 -16.09 14.71
C LEU A 51 0.17 -17.00 15.86
N VAL A 52 1.42 -16.88 16.32
CA VAL A 52 1.95 -17.64 17.48
C VAL A 52 1.14 -17.44 18.77
N PRO A 53 0.77 -16.21 19.19
CA PRO A 53 -0.07 -16.01 20.36
C PRO A 53 -1.56 -16.23 20.09
N ALA A 54 -1.97 -16.46 18.84
CA ALA A 54 -3.37 -16.61 18.47
C ALA A 54 -3.93 -17.94 19.00
N THR A 55 -5.24 -17.97 19.29
CA THR A 55 -5.95 -19.22 19.59
C THR A 55 -6.07 -20.07 18.32
N GLU A 56 -6.40 -21.36 18.50
CA GLU A 56 -6.62 -22.26 17.36
C GLU A 56 -7.74 -21.78 16.43
N GLU A 57 -8.83 -21.29 17.01
CA GLU A 57 -9.96 -20.70 16.28
C GLU A 57 -9.53 -19.47 15.46
N GLN A 58 -8.68 -18.61 16.04
CA GLN A 58 -8.15 -17.45 15.32
C GLN A 58 -7.27 -17.86 14.14
N ARG A 59 -6.40 -18.85 14.30
CA ARG A 59 -5.58 -19.38 13.19
C ARG A 59 -6.44 -19.90 12.04
N GLN A 60 -7.47 -20.68 12.34
CA GLN A 60 -8.39 -21.22 11.34
C GLN A 60 -9.17 -20.11 10.61
N ALA A 61 -9.60 -19.07 11.34
CA ALA A 61 -10.24 -17.91 10.74
C ALA A 61 -9.31 -17.17 9.75
N TYR A 62 -8.01 -17.05 10.07
CA TYR A 62 -7.02 -16.46 9.17
C TYR A 62 -6.76 -17.31 7.91
N GLU A 63 -6.70 -18.63 8.04
CA GLU A 63 -6.56 -19.52 6.89
C GLU A 63 -7.77 -19.46 5.95
N LEU A 64 -8.98 -19.43 6.51
CA LEU A 64 -10.22 -19.28 5.73
C LEU A 64 -10.28 -17.91 5.04
N ALA A 65 -9.94 -16.83 5.75
CA ALA A 65 -9.95 -15.48 5.18
C ALA A 65 -9.02 -15.37 3.96
N ARG A 66 -7.82 -15.96 4.03
CA ARG A 66 -6.86 -15.97 2.91
C ARG A 66 -7.38 -16.64 1.64
N GLN A 67 -8.31 -17.59 1.74
CA GLN A 67 -8.94 -18.23 0.58
C GLN A 67 -9.91 -17.28 -0.15
N HIS A 68 -10.39 -16.26 0.56
CA HIS A 68 -11.33 -15.26 0.04
C HIS A 68 -10.68 -13.89 -0.19
N ASP A 69 -9.40 -13.72 0.16
CA ASP A 69 -8.66 -12.51 -0.09
C ASP A 69 -8.41 -12.32 -1.60
N SER A 70 -8.59 -11.10 -2.08
CA SER A 70 -8.13 -10.72 -3.41
C SER A 70 -6.61 -10.83 -3.49
N ALA A 71 -6.08 -11.27 -4.64
CA ALA A 71 -4.64 -11.26 -4.88
C ALA A 71 -4.06 -9.87 -4.57
N PHE A 72 -3.11 -9.81 -3.64
CA PHE A 72 -2.44 -8.55 -3.28
C PHE A 72 -1.71 -8.01 -4.50
N ARG A 73 -2.09 -6.80 -4.93
CA ARG A 73 -1.44 -6.07 -6.02
C ARG A 73 -0.71 -4.89 -5.42
N VAL A 74 0.62 -4.87 -5.55
CA VAL A 74 1.42 -3.71 -5.17
C VAL A 74 1.05 -2.57 -6.11
N GLY A 75 0.59 -1.45 -5.56
CA GLY A 75 0.37 -0.24 -6.35
C GLY A 75 1.69 0.30 -6.93
N PRO A 76 1.68 0.93 -8.11
CA PRO A 76 2.89 1.50 -8.71
C PRO A 76 3.61 2.41 -7.73
N GLN A 77 4.92 2.18 -7.54
CA GLN A 77 5.77 2.98 -6.68
C GLN A 77 6.58 3.97 -7.52
N TYR A 78 6.41 5.25 -7.26
CA TYR A 78 7.20 6.32 -7.89
C TYR A 78 8.56 6.45 -7.21
N VAL A 79 9.60 6.69 -8.00
CA VAL A 79 10.93 7.02 -7.46
C VAL A 79 11.04 8.51 -7.15
N GLU A 80 12.03 8.90 -6.34
CA GLU A 80 12.21 10.29 -5.89
C GLU A 80 12.26 11.31 -7.05
N SER A 81 12.91 10.94 -8.16
CA SER A 81 12.99 11.78 -9.36
C SER A 81 11.64 11.99 -10.07
N GLU A 82 10.67 11.10 -9.86
CA GLU A 82 9.34 11.17 -10.48
C GLU A 82 8.33 11.90 -9.58
N LEU A 83 8.50 11.83 -8.24
CA LEU A 83 7.51 12.31 -7.28
C LEU A 83 7.10 13.77 -7.49
N ASN A 84 8.08 14.67 -7.68
CA ASN A 84 7.79 16.09 -7.88
C ASN A 84 6.99 16.32 -9.18
N ARG A 85 7.32 15.59 -10.25
CA ARG A 85 6.65 15.74 -11.53
C ARG A 85 5.24 15.16 -11.49
N VAL A 86 5.10 13.96 -10.92
CA VAL A 86 3.81 13.30 -10.70
C VAL A 86 2.89 14.16 -9.85
N SER A 87 3.39 14.72 -8.75
CA SER A 87 2.59 15.59 -7.87
C SER A 87 2.05 16.81 -8.63
N LEU A 88 2.90 17.49 -9.42
CA LEU A 88 2.47 18.65 -10.20
C LEU A 88 1.40 18.29 -11.25
N LEU A 89 1.64 17.21 -12.01
CA LEU A 89 0.71 16.73 -13.03
C LEU A 89 -0.64 16.32 -12.42
N GLN A 90 -0.60 15.53 -11.34
CA GLN A 90 -1.80 15.08 -10.63
C GLN A 90 -2.61 16.25 -10.08
N THR A 91 -1.97 17.25 -9.47
CA THR A 91 -2.68 18.42 -8.95
C THR A 91 -3.41 19.18 -10.07
N ALA A 92 -2.74 19.42 -11.21
CA ALA A 92 -3.35 20.14 -12.33
C ALA A 92 -4.52 19.36 -12.95
N ILE A 93 -4.32 18.06 -13.22
CA ILE A 93 -5.32 17.18 -13.85
C ILE A 93 -6.51 16.97 -12.91
N ASN A 94 -6.27 16.72 -11.61
CA ASN A 94 -7.34 16.50 -10.63
C ASN A 94 -8.24 17.73 -10.50
N LYS A 95 -7.62 18.92 -10.39
CA LYS A 95 -8.36 20.18 -10.31
C LYS A 95 -9.24 20.37 -11.54
N HIS A 96 -8.66 20.20 -12.73
CA HIS A 96 -9.41 20.32 -13.98
C HIS A 96 -10.56 19.30 -14.07
N ARG A 97 -10.30 18.04 -13.74
CA ARG A 97 -11.32 16.98 -13.70
C ARG A 97 -12.47 17.35 -12.79
N GLU A 98 -12.18 17.77 -11.55
CA GLU A 98 -13.20 18.10 -10.56
C GLU A 98 -14.08 19.26 -11.04
N GLU A 99 -13.47 20.33 -11.54
CA GLU A 99 -14.19 21.48 -12.09
C GLU A 99 -15.07 21.08 -13.29
N GLN A 100 -14.56 20.32 -14.26
CA GLN A 100 -15.32 19.95 -15.45
C GLN A 100 -16.43 18.94 -15.16
N ILE A 101 -16.19 17.95 -14.29
CA ILE A 101 -17.24 17.00 -13.87
C ILE A 101 -18.38 17.75 -13.18
N THR A 102 -18.09 18.71 -12.31
CA THR A 102 -19.14 19.54 -11.70
C THR A 102 -19.96 20.27 -12.77
N ARG A 103 -19.33 20.85 -13.79
CA ARG A 103 -20.03 21.52 -14.89
C ARG A 103 -20.91 20.57 -15.71
N PHE A 104 -20.42 19.37 -16.01
CA PHE A 104 -21.22 18.34 -16.70
C PHE A 104 -22.45 17.94 -15.87
N ILE A 105 -22.30 17.76 -14.55
CA ILE A 105 -23.41 17.39 -13.66
C ILE A 105 -24.46 18.50 -13.57
N LEU A 106 -24.02 19.76 -13.51
CA LEU A 106 -24.92 20.92 -13.44
C LEU A 106 -25.57 21.26 -14.79
N GLY A 107 -25.09 20.69 -15.90
CA GLY A 107 -25.53 21.03 -17.25
C GLY A 107 -24.89 22.30 -17.82
N ASP A 108 -23.88 22.86 -17.14
CA ASP A 108 -23.09 24.02 -17.60
C ASP A 108 -22.08 23.66 -18.70
N ARG A 109 -21.91 22.37 -18.97
CA ARG A 109 -21.13 21.81 -20.07
C ARG A 109 -21.89 20.61 -20.64
N ASP A 110 -22.02 20.55 -21.95
CA ASP A 110 -22.75 19.48 -22.62
C ASP A 110 -21.85 18.25 -22.79
N LEU A 111 -22.37 17.04 -22.60
CA LEU A 111 -21.60 15.80 -22.76
C LEU A 111 -21.07 15.57 -24.19
N SER A 112 -21.63 16.26 -25.20
CA SER A 112 -21.06 16.30 -26.55
C SER A 112 -19.66 16.95 -26.59
N GLU A 113 -19.28 17.73 -25.59
CA GLU A 113 -17.93 18.32 -25.46
C GLU A 113 -16.92 17.38 -24.76
N TRP A 114 -17.26 16.10 -24.61
CA TRP A 114 -16.41 15.11 -23.94
C TRP A 114 -15.00 15.01 -24.54
N ASP A 115 -14.90 14.95 -25.87
CA ASP A 115 -13.60 14.82 -26.54
C ASP A 115 -12.71 16.05 -26.29
N GLN A 116 -13.31 17.22 -26.20
CA GLN A 116 -12.60 18.44 -25.84
C GLN A 116 -12.09 18.39 -24.39
N TYR A 117 -12.89 17.87 -23.46
CA TYR A 117 -12.47 17.66 -22.06
C TYR A 117 -11.27 16.70 -21.97
N VAL A 118 -11.29 15.60 -22.74
CA VAL A 118 -10.15 14.68 -22.80
C VAL A 118 -8.91 15.39 -23.36
N GLN A 119 -9.05 16.18 -24.41
CA GLN A 119 -7.93 16.94 -24.99
C GLN A 119 -7.38 17.99 -24.00
N GLU A 120 -8.23 18.64 -23.23
CA GLU A 120 -7.82 19.56 -22.16
C GLU A 120 -6.97 18.82 -21.11
N ALA A 121 -7.36 17.62 -20.69
CA ALA A 121 -6.57 16.80 -19.78
C ALA A 121 -5.23 16.34 -20.39
N ILE A 122 -5.20 15.97 -21.68
CA ILE A 122 -3.96 15.65 -22.40
C ILE A 122 -3.02 16.87 -22.41
N ASN A 123 -3.54 18.06 -22.68
CA ASN A 123 -2.76 19.30 -22.67
C ASN A 123 -2.20 19.66 -21.29
N LEU A 124 -2.83 19.17 -20.21
CA LEU A 124 -2.33 19.28 -18.83
C LEU A 124 -1.24 18.25 -18.49
N GLY A 125 -0.92 17.34 -19.41
CA GLY A 125 0.11 16.31 -19.25
C GLY A 125 -0.43 14.95 -18.78
N LEU A 126 -1.68 14.63 -19.11
CA LEU A 126 -2.25 13.30 -18.80
C LEU A 126 -1.43 12.16 -19.41
N ASP A 127 -0.97 12.31 -20.66
CA ASP A 127 -0.15 11.27 -21.32
C ASP A 127 1.17 11.04 -20.58
N GLU A 128 1.84 12.12 -20.17
CA GLU A 128 3.09 12.03 -19.40
C GLU A 128 2.85 11.34 -18.05
N LEU A 129 1.78 11.69 -17.34
CA LEU A 129 1.42 11.05 -16.08
C LEU A 129 1.15 9.55 -16.28
N MET A 130 0.44 9.19 -17.36
CA MET A 130 0.16 7.80 -17.70
C MET A 130 1.44 7.02 -18.01
N ASP A 131 2.40 7.62 -18.70
CA ASP A 131 3.68 6.99 -19.02
C ASP A 131 4.51 6.75 -17.75
N ILE A 132 4.65 7.74 -16.88
CA ILE A 132 5.35 7.58 -15.59
C ILE A 132 4.66 6.49 -14.74
N THR A 133 3.33 6.49 -14.69
CA THR A 133 2.56 5.48 -13.95
C THR A 133 2.74 4.09 -14.53
N ARG A 134 2.82 3.95 -15.85
CA ARG A 134 3.04 2.67 -16.53
C ARG A 134 4.44 2.12 -16.24
N GLU A 135 5.47 2.96 -16.27
CA GLU A 135 6.83 2.54 -15.89
C GLU A 135 6.90 2.16 -14.41
N ALA A 136 6.27 2.92 -13.53
CA ALA A 136 6.15 2.57 -12.11
C ALA A 136 5.41 1.23 -11.90
N TYR A 137 4.39 0.94 -12.71
CA TYR A 137 3.65 -0.32 -12.66
C TYR A 137 4.50 -1.51 -13.14
N LYS A 138 5.31 -1.33 -14.19
CA LYS A 138 6.24 -2.37 -14.68
C LYS A 138 7.36 -2.70 -13.68
N ARG A 139 7.69 -1.80 -12.75
CA ARG A 139 8.70 -2.09 -11.71
C ARG A 139 8.17 -3.01 -10.61
N VAL A 140 6.85 -3.12 -10.46
CA VAL A 140 6.20 -3.88 -9.37
C VAL A 140 5.52 -5.17 -9.84
N ASN A 141 5.48 -5.44 -11.16
CA ASN A 141 4.95 -6.67 -11.76
C ASN A 141 5.98 -7.30 -12.69
#